data_AF-A0A1D2A1E9-F1
#
_entry.id   AF-A0A1D2A1E9-F1
#
_cell.length_a   1.000
_cell.length_b   1.000
_cell.length_c   1.000
_cell.angle_alpha   90.00
_cell.angle_beta   90.00
_cell.angle_gamma   90.00
#
_symmetry.space_group_name_H-M   'P 1'
#
loop_
_entity.id
_entity.type
_entity.pdbx_description
1 polymer ?
#
loop_
_entity_poly.entity_id
_entity_poly.type
_entity_poly.pdbx_seq_one_letter_code
_entity_poly.pdbx_strand_id
1 'polypeptide(L)'
;HDIPAMSFALRALPAPAVPHAGRRQAFGSVVPARPARPAPCRAAMATPAVEHKPEEVGIHDTPLRPDASGRYGKFGGKYVPETLIVALTELEQAYKEALADPTFIAELDHLLKTYVGRPSPLYHAERLSEHYRRPDGSGPEIWLKREDLNHTGAHKINNSLGQALLCQRMGKKRVIAETGAGQHGVATATVCARAGLQCVVYMGTKDMERQSLNVFRMRLLGAEVRPVASGTCTLKDATSEALRDWVTNVEGSHYILGSVAGPHPFPQIVRDFQAVIGRELRGQAAEAWGGLPDVLLACVGGGSNAMGLFHEFVGDASVRLVGVEAAGHGLATDKHAATLTLGRVGVLHGSMSYVIQDPDGQIVDPHSISAGLDYPGVGPEHAYLRDAGRAEYGSVTDAQALEAFQLLSRLEGIIPALESSHALAYLDTLCPTLAHGTRVVVNCSGRGDKDVQQVIQHLDL
;
A
#
# COMPACT_ATOMS: atom_id res chain seq x y z
N HIS A 1 -33.68 23.51 44.17
CA HIS A 1 -33.68 23.65 42.69
C HIS A 1 -33.94 22.28 42.11
N ASP A 2 -35.22 21.93 42.01
CA ASP A 2 -35.71 20.69 41.42
C ASP A 2 -35.77 20.86 39.90
N ILE A 3 -35.16 19.94 39.16
CA ILE A 3 -35.30 19.82 37.71
C ILE A 3 -35.72 18.37 37.42
N PRO A 4 -36.89 18.11 36.81
CA PRO A 4 -37.45 16.78 36.66
C PRO A 4 -36.93 16.05 35.40
N ALA A 5 -36.82 14.73 35.53
CA ALA A 5 -36.46 13.80 34.46
C ALA A 5 -37.58 13.68 33.41
N MET A 6 -37.24 13.84 32.13
CA MET A 6 -38.11 13.52 31.00
C MET A 6 -37.79 12.11 30.48
N SER A 7 -38.79 11.22 30.61
CA SER A 7 -38.85 9.91 29.97
C SER A 7 -39.45 10.06 28.57
N PHE A 8 -38.74 9.61 27.53
CA PHE A 8 -39.26 9.49 26.16
C PHE A 8 -39.49 8.01 25.83
N ALA A 9 -40.77 7.66 25.67
CA ALA A 9 -41.23 6.36 25.20
C ALA A 9 -41.04 6.22 23.68
N LEU A 10 -40.31 5.20 23.27
CA LEU A 10 -40.18 4.77 21.86
C LEU A 10 -41.44 4.00 21.43
N ARG A 11 -42.20 4.56 20.50
CA ARG A 11 -43.28 3.86 19.77
C ARG A 11 -42.67 3.07 18.61
N ALA A 12 -42.93 1.77 18.59
CA ALA A 12 -42.63 0.88 17.47
C ALA A 12 -43.53 1.18 16.25
N LEU A 13 -42.94 1.19 15.06
CA LEU A 13 -43.64 1.26 13.77
C LEU A 13 -43.73 -0.15 13.14
N PRO A 14 -44.84 -0.50 12.46
CA PRO A 14 -45.09 -1.84 11.95
C PRO A 14 -44.43 -2.10 10.57
N ALA A 15 -44.02 -3.36 10.35
CA ALA A 15 -43.47 -3.88 9.10
C ALA A 15 -44.52 -4.01 7.99
N PRO A 16 -44.17 -3.80 6.70
CA PRO A 16 -45.10 -4.01 5.59
C PRO A 16 -45.13 -5.48 5.12
N ALA A 17 -46.35 -5.90 4.75
CA ALA A 17 -46.74 -7.25 4.39
C ALA A 17 -46.34 -7.67 2.96
N VAL A 18 -46.10 -8.98 2.80
CA VAL A 18 -45.88 -9.71 1.55
C VAL A 18 -47.22 -10.04 0.88
N PRO A 19 -47.39 -9.86 -0.44
CA PRO A 19 -48.52 -10.45 -1.15
C PRO A 19 -48.15 -11.77 -1.84
N HIS A 20 -48.88 -12.82 -1.48
CA HIS A 20 -49.03 -14.05 -2.25
C HIS A 20 -49.72 -13.77 -3.61
N ALA A 21 -49.20 -14.36 -4.68
CA ALA A 21 -49.96 -14.60 -5.90
C ALA A 21 -49.68 -16.03 -6.39
N GLY A 22 -50.65 -16.91 -6.19
CA GLY A 22 -50.75 -18.17 -6.92
C GLY A 22 -51.70 -17.99 -8.10
N ARG A 23 -51.30 -18.49 -9.28
CA ARG A 23 -52.22 -19.16 -10.22
C ARG A 23 -51.43 -19.90 -11.29
N ARG A 24 -51.65 -21.21 -11.32
CA ARG A 24 -51.30 -22.12 -12.41
C ARG A 24 -52.15 -21.79 -13.64
N GLN A 25 -51.53 -21.72 -14.82
CA GLN A 25 -52.20 -22.03 -16.08
C GLN A 25 -51.25 -22.85 -16.95
N ALA A 26 -51.80 -23.93 -17.48
CA ALA A 26 -51.16 -24.87 -18.39
C ALA A 26 -51.49 -24.48 -19.84
N PHE A 27 -50.47 -24.42 -20.68
CA PHE A 27 -50.49 -24.57 -22.14
C PHE A 27 -49.10 -25.15 -22.47
N GLY A 28 -48.94 -26.28 -23.14
CA GLY A 28 -49.42 -26.60 -24.48
C GLY A 28 -48.17 -27.02 -25.25
N SER A 29 -48.04 -28.31 -25.54
CA SER A 29 -46.90 -28.93 -26.21
C SER A 29 -46.67 -28.37 -27.61
N VAL A 30 -45.45 -27.90 -27.89
CA VAL A 30 -44.97 -27.61 -29.25
C VAL A 30 -43.60 -28.24 -29.45
N VAL A 31 -43.51 -29.08 -30.48
CA VAL A 31 -42.34 -29.82 -30.98
C VAL A 31 -41.31 -28.85 -31.57
N PRO A 32 -39.98 -29.08 -31.42
CA PRO A 32 -38.98 -28.08 -31.80
C PRO A 32 -38.70 -28.05 -33.30
N ALA A 33 -38.66 -26.85 -33.88
CA ALA A 33 -38.12 -26.59 -35.21
C ALA A 33 -36.59 -26.49 -35.16
N ARG A 34 -35.91 -27.24 -36.04
CA ARG A 34 -34.45 -27.19 -36.27
C ARG A 34 -34.03 -25.82 -36.84
N PRO A 35 -32.98 -25.17 -36.32
CA PRO A 35 -32.28 -24.14 -37.06
C PRO A 35 -31.17 -24.73 -37.93
N ALA A 36 -30.97 -24.08 -39.08
CA ALA A 36 -30.11 -24.48 -40.19
C ALA A 36 -28.60 -24.45 -39.86
N ARG A 37 -27.85 -25.31 -40.56
CA ARG A 37 -26.38 -25.37 -40.55
C ARG A 37 -25.77 -24.07 -41.11
N PRO A 38 -24.76 -23.46 -40.48
CA PRO A 38 -23.93 -22.45 -41.13
C PRO A 38 -22.94 -23.10 -42.11
N ALA A 39 -22.66 -22.40 -43.21
CA ALA A 39 -21.66 -22.73 -44.23
C ALA A 39 -20.22 -22.73 -43.67
N PRO A 40 -19.26 -23.44 -44.29
CA PRO A 40 -17.91 -23.55 -43.76
C PRO A 40 -17.16 -22.23 -43.89
N CYS A 41 -16.69 -21.70 -42.74
CA CYS A 41 -15.85 -20.52 -42.67
C CYS A 41 -14.46 -20.87 -43.25
N ARG A 42 -13.98 -20.05 -44.20
CA ARG A 42 -12.63 -20.14 -44.76
C ARG A 42 -11.59 -20.07 -43.64
N ALA A 43 -10.63 -20.98 -43.65
CA ALA A 43 -9.46 -20.97 -42.78
C ALA A 43 -8.72 -19.63 -42.94
N ALA A 44 -8.71 -18.82 -41.88
CA ALA A 44 -7.77 -17.72 -41.74
C ALA A 44 -6.39 -18.33 -41.45
N MET A 45 -5.42 -18.07 -42.33
CA MET A 45 -4.04 -18.48 -42.17
C MET A 45 -3.48 -17.88 -40.87
N ALA A 46 -2.96 -18.76 -40.01
CA ALA A 46 -2.24 -18.37 -38.82
C ALA A 46 -0.98 -17.58 -39.22
N THR A 47 -0.89 -16.34 -38.77
CA THR A 47 0.38 -15.60 -38.70
C THR A 47 1.29 -16.27 -37.69
N PRO A 48 2.59 -16.46 -37.97
CA PRO A 48 3.48 -17.16 -37.06
C PRO A 48 3.64 -16.35 -35.78
N ALA A 49 3.48 -17.04 -34.64
CA ALA A 49 3.83 -16.51 -33.33
C ALA A 49 5.33 -16.21 -33.32
N VAL A 50 5.68 -14.95 -33.06
CA VAL A 50 7.06 -14.57 -32.77
C VAL A 50 7.35 -15.08 -31.35
N GLU A 51 8.09 -16.18 -31.25
CA GLU A 51 8.70 -16.63 -30.00
C GLU A 51 9.69 -15.56 -29.53
N HIS A 52 9.31 -14.75 -28.54
CA HIS A 52 10.27 -14.01 -27.76
C HIS A 52 10.94 -14.98 -26.79
N LYS A 53 12.16 -15.41 -27.12
CA LYS A 53 13.09 -15.96 -26.13
C LYS A 53 13.34 -14.88 -25.07
N PRO A 54 13.23 -15.19 -23.77
CA PRO A 54 13.72 -14.28 -22.74
C PRO A 54 15.23 -14.18 -22.89
N GLU A 55 15.74 -12.97 -23.09
CA GLU A 55 17.17 -12.71 -22.94
C GLU A 55 17.53 -12.97 -21.47
N GLU A 56 18.46 -13.89 -21.22
CA GLU A 56 19.11 -14.04 -19.93
C GLU A 56 19.92 -12.77 -19.64
N VAL A 57 19.31 -11.81 -18.98
CA VAL A 57 20.01 -10.66 -18.42
C VAL A 57 20.70 -11.14 -17.15
N GLY A 58 22.02 -11.36 -17.24
CA GLY A 58 22.86 -11.70 -16.10
C GLY A 58 22.69 -10.67 -14.96
N ILE A 59 22.35 -11.17 -13.77
CA ILE A 59 21.96 -10.39 -12.57
C ILE A 59 23.15 -9.64 -11.94
N HIS A 60 24.36 -9.72 -12.52
CA HIS A 60 25.58 -9.18 -11.92
C HIS A 60 25.89 -7.72 -12.25
N ASP A 61 25.04 -7.04 -13.02
CA ASP A 61 25.20 -5.62 -13.32
C ASP A 61 23.81 -4.97 -13.27
N THR A 62 23.26 -4.81 -12.06
CA THR A 62 21.98 -4.09 -11.93
C THR A 62 22.30 -2.61 -12.09
N PRO A 63 21.98 -1.95 -13.22
CA PRO A 63 22.21 -0.52 -13.35
C PRO A 63 21.48 0.19 -12.20
N LEU A 64 22.09 1.26 -11.67
CA LEU A 64 21.43 2.17 -10.74
C LEU A 64 20.05 2.55 -11.33
N ARG A 65 18.99 2.19 -10.62
CA ARG A 65 17.60 2.47 -11.01
C ARG A 65 17.00 3.47 -10.02
N PRO A 66 16.23 4.47 -10.49
CA PRO A 66 15.80 4.67 -11.89
C PRO A 66 16.92 5.18 -12.80
N ASP A 67 16.72 5.11 -14.12
CA ASP A 67 17.60 5.75 -15.10
C ASP A 67 17.54 7.30 -15.02
N ALA A 68 18.33 7.98 -15.84
CA ALA A 68 18.38 9.45 -15.87
C ALA A 68 17.03 10.13 -16.23
N SER A 69 16.08 9.40 -16.80
CA SER A 69 14.73 9.87 -17.11
C SER A 69 13.72 9.57 -16.00
N GLY A 70 14.18 8.97 -14.89
CA GLY A 70 13.34 8.58 -13.77
C GLY A 70 12.55 7.30 -14.04
N ARG A 71 13.07 6.40 -14.90
CA ARG A 71 12.38 5.16 -15.26
C ARG A 71 13.04 3.89 -14.72
N TYR A 72 12.21 2.90 -14.43
CA TYR A 72 12.57 1.54 -14.07
C TYR A 72 12.19 0.62 -15.26
N GLY A 73 13.10 0.46 -16.21
CA GLY A 73 12.74 -0.10 -17.52
C GLY A 73 11.71 0.81 -18.21
N LYS A 74 10.53 0.27 -18.55
CA LYS A 74 9.46 1.10 -19.13
C LYS A 74 8.74 1.97 -18.08
N PHE A 75 8.68 1.55 -16.82
CA PHE A 75 7.85 2.17 -15.78
C PHE A 75 8.47 3.45 -15.19
N GLY A 76 7.68 4.30 -14.54
CA GLY A 76 8.15 5.53 -13.90
C GLY A 76 7.93 6.77 -14.76
N GLY A 77 8.92 7.66 -14.82
CA GLY A 77 8.89 8.90 -15.60
C GLY A 77 8.18 10.07 -14.91
N LYS A 78 7.97 11.16 -15.66
CA LYS A 78 7.33 12.41 -15.21
C LYS A 78 6.11 12.73 -16.09
N TYR A 79 4.97 12.09 -15.83
CA TYR A 79 3.72 12.31 -16.57
C TYR A 79 2.83 13.36 -15.92
N VAL A 80 3.34 14.59 -15.84
CA VAL A 80 2.69 15.72 -15.16
C VAL A 80 2.53 16.91 -16.11
N PRO A 81 1.67 17.89 -15.78
CA PRO A 81 1.66 19.17 -16.48
C PRO A 81 3.03 19.85 -16.42
N GLU A 82 3.38 20.59 -17.48
CA GLU A 82 4.66 21.31 -17.61
C GLU A 82 4.96 22.20 -16.39
N THR A 83 3.93 22.78 -15.78
CA THR A 83 4.03 23.63 -14.59
C THR A 83 4.67 22.94 -13.38
N LEU A 84 4.65 21.60 -13.30
CA LEU A 84 5.30 20.84 -12.22
C LEU A 84 6.73 20.41 -12.53
N ILE A 85 7.19 20.53 -13.79
CA ILE A 85 8.53 20.07 -14.18
C ILE A 85 9.62 20.84 -13.43
N VAL A 86 9.43 22.15 -13.23
CA VAL A 86 10.38 22.99 -12.48
C VAL A 86 10.50 22.53 -11.03
N ALA A 87 9.38 22.28 -10.34
CA ALA A 87 9.42 21.82 -8.94
C ALA A 87 9.93 20.40 -8.79
N LEU A 88 9.64 19.50 -9.73
CA LEU A 88 10.23 18.16 -9.72
C LEU A 88 11.76 18.22 -9.94
N THR A 89 12.23 19.15 -10.77
CA THR A 89 13.67 19.35 -11.01
C THR A 89 14.35 19.97 -9.78
N GLU A 90 13.74 20.98 -9.15
CA GLU A 90 14.18 21.55 -7.87
C GLU A 90 14.29 20.46 -6.80
N LEU A 91 13.24 19.65 -6.63
CA LEU A 91 13.21 18.54 -5.67
C LEU A 91 14.30 17.50 -5.96
N GLU A 92 14.46 17.12 -7.23
CA GLU A 92 15.48 16.14 -7.63
C GLU A 92 16.89 16.64 -7.33
N GLN A 93 17.16 17.92 -7.59
CA GLN A 93 18.45 18.53 -7.29
C GLN A 93 18.70 18.63 -5.78
N ALA A 94 17.73 19.15 -5.02
CA ALA A 94 17.83 19.26 -3.57
C ALA A 94 18.04 17.91 -2.89
N TYR A 95 17.38 16.86 -3.40
CA TYR A 95 17.56 15.50 -2.93
C TYR A 95 18.95 14.93 -3.23
N LYS A 96 19.48 15.12 -4.45
CA LYS A 96 20.85 14.70 -4.80
C LYS A 96 21.89 15.38 -3.91
N GLU A 97 21.73 16.68 -3.68
CA GLU A 97 22.61 17.44 -2.78
C GLU A 97 22.50 16.97 -1.34
N ALA A 98 21.29 16.66 -0.86
CA ALA A 98 21.07 16.15 0.48
C ALA A 98 21.73 14.77 0.70
N LEU A 99 21.67 13.86 -0.28
CA LEU A 99 22.33 12.56 -0.19
C LEU A 99 23.86 12.66 -0.24
N ALA A 100 24.41 13.68 -0.92
CA ALA A 100 25.84 13.94 -0.95
C ALA A 100 26.37 14.67 0.30
N ASP A 101 25.47 15.15 1.17
CA ASP A 101 25.80 15.96 2.34
C ASP A 101 25.78 15.10 3.63
N PRO A 102 26.95 14.81 4.23
CA PRO A 102 27.02 14.00 5.44
C PRO A 102 26.26 14.61 6.63
N THR A 103 26.07 15.93 6.65
CA THR A 103 25.34 16.60 7.74
C THR A 103 23.85 16.33 7.68
N PHE A 104 23.27 16.26 6.47
CA PHE A 104 21.89 15.88 6.26
C PHE A 104 21.65 14.42 6.68
N ILE A 105 22.54 13.52 6.29
CA ILE A 105 22.45 12.09 6.66
C ILE A 105 22.56 11.94 8.18
N ALA A 106 23.53 12.62 8.82
CA ALA A 106 23.69 12.58 10.26
C ALA A 106 22.46 13.14 11.01
N GLU A 107 21.83 14.21 10.51
CA GLU A 107 20.60 14.74 11.08
C GLU A 107 19.44 13.76 10.93
N LEU A 108 19.23 13.19 9.74
CA LEU A 108 18.18 12.21 9.50
C LEU A 108 18.36 10.99 10.39
N ASP A 109 19.56 10.41 10.44
CA ASP A 109 19.88 9.24 11.27
C ASP A 109 19.70 9.55 12.77
N HIS A 110 20.12 10.74 13.20
CA HIS A 110 19.91 11.18 14.57
C HIS A 110 18.42 11.19 14.91
N LEU A 111 17.56 11.74 14.05
CA LEU A 111 16.12 11.83 14.29
C LEU A 111 15.40 10.49 14.13
N LEU A 112 15.82 9.64 13.20
CA LEU A 112 15.33 8.27 13.12
C LEU A 112 15.60 7.53 14.44
N LYS A 113 16.78 7.73 15.03
CA LYS A 113 17.11 7.12 16.33
C LYS A 113 16.35 7.74 17.50
N THR A 114 16.45 9.06 17.68
CA THR A 114 16.03 9.74 18.92
C THR A 114 14.57 10.18 18.93
N TYR A 115 13.97 10.40 17.76
CA TYR A 115 12.59 10.86 17.63
C TYR A 115 11.64 9.75 17.13
N VAL A 116 12.08 8.94 16.16
CA VAL A 116 11.27 7.83 15.64
C VAL A 116 11.39 6.57 16.50
N GLY A 117 12.56 6.32 17.09
CA GLY A 117 12.82 5.15 17.93
C GLY A 117 13.48 3.97 17.18
N ARG A 118 14.22 4.25 16.10
CA ARG A 118 14.92 3.22 15.32
C ARG A 118 16.22 2.75 16.02
N PRO A 119 16.67 1.50 15.79
CA PRO A 119 16.11 0.50 14.88
C PRO A 119 14.82 -0.14 15.41
N SER A 120 13.87 -0.44 14.50
CA SER A 120 12.69 -1.22 14.89
C SER A 120 13.09 -2.69 15.12
N PRO A 121 12.55 -3.39 16.13
CA PRO A 121 12.93 -4.77 16.41
C PRO A 121 12.65 -5.75 15.26
N LEU A 122 13.46 -6.81 15.19
CA LEU A 122 13.17 -8.05 14.47
C LEU A 122 12.71 -9.09 15.50
N TYR A 123 11.45 -9.49 15.43
CA TYR A 123 10.80 -10.32 16.44
C TYR A 123 10.49 -11.72 15.92
N HIS A 124 10.96 -12.77 16.59
CA HIS A 124 10.57 -14.15 16.29
C HIS A 124 9.15 -14.40 16.81
N ALA A 125 8.19 -14.60 15.91
CA ALA A 125 6.81 -14.92 16.27
C ALA A 125 6.68 -16.42 16.50
N GLU A 126 7.11 -16.88 17.68
CA GLU A 126 7.22 -18.31 18.02
C GLU A 126 5.87 -19.03 17.94
N ARG A 127 4.79 -18.43 18.43
CA ARG A 127 3.46 -19.06 18.46
C ARG A 127 2.83 -19.07 17.07
N LEU A 128 3.08 -18.04 16.26
CA LEU A 128 2.70 -18.01 14.86
C LEU A 128 3.51 -19.02 14.04
N SER A 129 4.81 -19.19 14.33
CA SER A 129 5.65 -20.21 13.69
C SER A 129 5.14 -21.61 14.02
N GLU A 130 4.79 -21.85 15.29
CA GLU A 130 4.18 -23.11 15.73
C GLU A 130 2.85 -23.38 15.04
N HIS A 131 2.02 -22.36 14.84
CA HIS A 131 0.76 -22.48 14.10
C HIS A 131 0.94 -23.00 12.67
N TYR A 132 2.04 -22.64 12.00
CA TYR A 132 2.35 -23.08 10.63
C TYR A 132 3.22 -24.34 10.55
N ARG A 133 3.55 -24.98 11.67
CA ARG A 133 4.22 -26.28 11.64
C ARG A 133 3.28 -27.37 11.12
N ARG A 134 3.86 -28.28 10.37
CA ARG A 134 3.23 -29.53 9.94
C ARG A 134 3.19 -30.52 11.11
N PRO A 135 2.35 -31.58 11.03
CA PRO A 135 2.24 -32.59 12.10
C PRO A 135 3.56 -33.30 12.45
N ASP A 136 4.54 -33.31 11.54
CA ASP A 136 5.88 -33.88 11.77
C ASP A 136 6.85 -32.90 12.45
N GLY A 137 6.38 -31.71 12.87
CA GLY A 137 7.17 -30.65 13.49
C GLY A 137 7.96 -29.78 12.51
N SER A 138 7.94 -30.12 11.22
CA SER A 138 8.60 -29.34 10.18
C SER A 138 7.78 -28.08 9.84
N GLY A 139 8.44 -27.02 9.39
CA GLY A 139 7.78 -25.76 9.09
C GLY A 139 8.76 -24.59 9.02
N PRO A 140 8.32 -23.43 8.52
CA PRO A 140 9.11 -22.21 8.50
C PRO A 140 9.19 -21.56 9.89
N GLU A 141 10.14 -20.65 10.04
CA GLU A 141 10.17 -19.70 11.16
C GLU A 141 9.70 -18.33 10.69
N ILE A 142 8.72 -17.79 11.40
CA ILE A 142 8.09 -16.51 11.07
C ILE A 142 8.66 -15.41 11.96
N TRP A 143 9.19 -14.38 11.32
CA TRP A 143 9.79 -13.23 11.95
C TRP A 143 9.05 -11.97 11.52
N LEU A 144 8.87 -11.02 12.43
CA LEU A 144 8.19 -9.75 12.19
C LEU A 144 9.19 -8.61 12.25
N LYS A 145 9.28 -7.83 11.17
CA LYS A 145 9.95 -6.52 11.20
C LYS A 145 8.96 -5.49 11.76
N ARG A 146 9.23 -4.98 12.97
CA ARG A 146 8.26 -4.30 13.84
C ARG A 146 8.10 -2.79 13.57
N GLU A 147 7.76 -2.42 12.34
CA GLU A 147 7.51 -1.00 11.98
C GLU A 147 6.25 -0.41 12.66
N ASP A 148 5.40 -1.26 13.24
CA ASP A 148 4.28 -0.90 14.10
C ASP A 148 4.69 -0.16 15.38
N LEU A 149 5.94 -0.35 15.83
CA LEU A 149 6.49 0.28 17.03
C LEU A 149 7.12 1.66 16.78
N ASN A 150 7.24 2.08 15.53
CA ASN A 150 7.75 3.41 15.22
C ASN A 150 6.87 4.50 15.84
N HIS A 151 7.46 5.66 16.14
CA HIS A 151 6.67 6.86 16.43
C HIS A 151 5.60 7.07 15.34
N THR A 152 4.42 7.53 15.76
CA THR A 152 3.16 7.59 14.98
C THR A 152 2.47 6.24 14.70
N GLY A 153 3.22 5.13 14.67
CA GLY A 153 2.69 3.75 14.62
C GLY A 153 2.78 3.04 13.27
N ALA A 154 3.61 3.53 12.34
CA ALA A 154 3.82 2.90 11.05
C ALA A 154 5.14 3.32 10.39
N HIS A 155 5.54 2.60 9.35
CA HIS A 155 6.69 2.92 8.49
C HIS A 155 6.62 4.32 7.83
N LYS A 156 5.44 4.94 7.73
CA LYS A 156 5.23 6.22 7.02
C LYS A 156 6.07 7.39 7.57
N ILE A 157 6.44 7.34 8.85
CA ILE A 157 7.24 8.37 9.49
C ILE A 157 8.66 8.48 8.92
N ASN A 158 9.24 7.37 8.44
CA ASN A 158 10.58 7.35 7.85
C ASN A 158 10.67 8.31 6.65
N ASN A 159 9.73 8.13 5.70
CA ASN A 159 9.59 8.97 4.52
C ASN A 159 9.25 10.42 4.86
N SER A 160 8.26 10.61 5.75
CA SER A 160 7.78 11.95 6.10
C SER A 160 8.90 12.79 6.71
N LEU A 161 9.74 12.19 7.56
CA LEU A 161 10.86 12.85 8.19
C LEU A 161 11.92 13.29 7.18
N GLY A 162 12.34 12.38 6.28
CA GLY A 162 13.30 12.71 5.23
C GLY A 162 12.80 13.83 4.30
N GLN A 163 11.54 13.77 3.87
CA GLN A 163 10.97 14.82 3.01
C GLN A 163 10.72 16.14 3.75
N ALA A 164 10.43 16.14 5.06
CA ALA A 164 10.35 17.36 5.84
C ALA A 164 11.71 18.08 5.94
N LEU A 165 12.80 17.31 6.10
CA LEU A 165 14.17 17.88 6.04
C LEU A 165 14.48 18.44 4.65
N LEU A 166 14.08 17.75 3.58
CA LEU A 166 14.20 18.29 2.20
C LEU A 166 13.40 19.58 2.03
N CYS A 167 12.17 19.66 2.58
CA CYS A 167 11.36 20.88 2.57
C CYS A 167 12.10 22.05 3.21
N GLN A 168 12.72 21.84 4.38
CA GLN A 168 13.50 22.85 5.07
C GLN A 168 14.73 23.27 4.25
N ARG A 169 15.43 22.32 3.63
CA ARG A 169 16.59 22.57 2.78
C ARG A 169 16.24 23.41 1.55
N MET A 170 15.09 23.15 0.92
CA MET A 170 14.57 23.97 -0.19
C MET A 170 14.01 25.33 0.27
N GLY A 171 14.04 25.65 1.56
CA GLY A 171 13.53 26.91 2.09
C GLY A 171 12.00 27.04 2.10
N LYS A 172 11.27 25.97 1.75
CA LYS A 172 9.80 25.97 1.68
C LYS A 172 9.20 25.94 3.10
N LYS A 173 8.07 26.62 3.29
CA LYS A 173 7.44 26.82 4.61
C LYS A 173 6.12 26.09 4.78
N ARG A 174 5.58 25.57 3.69
CA ARG A 174 4.31 24.88 3.64
C ARG A 174 4.49 23.48 3.07
N VAL A 175 3.83 22.52 3.71
CA VAL A 175 3.75 21.13 3.28
C VAL A 175 2.31 20.81 2.94
N ILE A 176 2.14 20.09 1.85
CA ILE A 176 0.88 19.44 1.49
C ILE A 176 1.09 17.94 1.43
N ALA A 177 0.04 17.17 1.74
CA ALA A 177 0.01 15.72 1.60
C ALA A 177 -1.42 15.22 1.35
N GLU A 178 -1.55 14.02 0.79
CA GLU A 178 -2.80 13.25 0.73
C GLU A 178 -2.85 12.21 1.87
N THR A 179 -4.02 11.68 2.18
CA THR A 179 -4.10 10.47 3.02
C THR A 179 -5.42 9.72 2.81
N GLY A 180 -5.37 8.39 2.90
CA GLY A 180 -6.53 7.50 2.95
C GLY A 180 -6.76 7.05 4.39
N ALA A 181 -6.09 5.98 4.83
CA ALA A 181 -6.13 5.47 6.22
C ALA A 181 -5.74 6.48 7.33
N GLY A 182 -5.26 7.67 6.98
CA GLY A 182 -4.87 8.71 7.94
C GLY A 182 -3.42 8.62 8.42
N GLN A 183 -2.75 7.47 8.32
CA GLN A 183 -1.38 7.30 8.85
C GLN A 183 -0.34 8.19 8.16
N HIS A 184 -0.40 8.36 6.83
CA HIS A 184 0.51 9.28 6.12
C HIS A 184 0.26 10.73 6.53
N GLY A 185 -1.00 11.13 6.62
CA GLY A 185 -1.39 12.45 7.11
C GLY A 185 -0.91 12.73 8.54
N VAL A 186 -1.07 11.77 9.46
CA VAL A 186 -0.58 11.88 10.84
C VAL A 186 0.94 11.97 10.88
N ALA A 187 1.66 11.14 10.11
CA ALA A 187 3.11 11.20 10.01
C ALA A 187 3.60 12.57 9.49
N THR A 188 2.96 13.07 8.42
CA THR A 188 3.26 14.37 7.82
C THR A 188 2.97 15.51 8.80
N ALA A 189 1.80 15.51 9.45
CA ALA A 189 1.46 16.50 10.47
C ALA A 189 2.46 16.48 11.64
N THR A 190 2.90 15.30 12.07
CA THR A 190 3.87 15.14 13.15
C THR A 190 5.21 15.79 12.83
N VAL A 191 5.76 15.50 11.65
CA VAL A 191 7.07 16.07 11.25
C VAL A 191 6.98 17.56 10.95
N CYS A 192 5.84 18.04 10.42
CA CYS A 192 5.62 19.46 10.20
C CYS A 192 5.52 20.23 11.52
N ALA A 193 4.79 19.70 12.50
CA ALA A 193 4.70 20.29 13.84
C ALA A 193 6.08 20.41 14.49
N ARG A 194 6.91 19.35 14.39
CA ARG A 194 8.30 19.36 14.87
C ARG A 194 9.16 20.42 14.14
N ALA A 195 9.02 20.50 12.82
CA ALA A 195 9.85 21.36 11.97
C ALA A 195 9.38 22.83 11.92
N GLY A 196 8.24 23.16 12.52
CA GLY A 196 7.62 24.49 12.43
C GLY A 196 7.09 24.81 11.02
N LEU A 197 6.66 23.79 10.27
CA LEU A 197 6.11 23.93 8.92
C LEU A 197 4.59 23.97 8.96
N GLN A 198 3.98 24.79 8.08
CA GLN A 198 2.54 24.73 7.86
C GLN A 198 2.18 23.42 7.18
N CYS A 199 1.13 22.74 7.64
CA CYS A 199 0.73 21.43 7.09
C CYS A 199 -0.73 21.45 6.66
N VAL A 200 -0.97 21.06 5.41
CA VAL A 200 -2.31 20.84 4.86
C VAL A 200 -2.42 19.40 4.37
N VAL A 201 -3.36 18.64 4.89
CA VAL A 201 -3.61 17.26 4.51
C VAL A 201 -4.96 17.14 3.81
N TYR A 202 -4.95 16.65 2.58
CA TYR A 202 -6.13 16.31 1.79
C TYR A 202 -6.59 14.90 2.12
N MET A 203 -7.88 14.73 2.41
CA MET A 203 -8.46 13.44 2.77
C MET A 203 -9.87 13.30 2.22
N GLY A 204 -10.17 12.16 1.59
CA GLY A 204 -11.50 11.86 1.06
C GLY A 204 -12.55 11.84 2.17
N THR A 205 -13.76 12.37 1.95
CA THR A 205 -14.77 12.47 3.02
C THR A 205 -15.19 11.12 3.58
N LYS A 206 -15.27 10.05 2.75
CA LYS A 206 -15.55 8.70 3.24
C LYS A 206 -14.44 8.17 4.14
N ASP A 207 -13.18 8.46 3.79
CA ASP A 207 -12.04 8.08 4.62
C ASP A 207 -12.01 8.88 5.93
N MET A 208 -12.37 10.17 5.90
CA MET A 208 -12.48 10.99 7.12
C MET A 208 -13.50 10.44 8.12
N GLU A 209 -14.65 9.94 7.63
CA GLU A 209 -15.67 9.31 8.46
C GLU A 209 -15.15 8.01 9.08
N ARG A 210 -14.54 7.13 8.27
CA ARG A 210 -13.97 5.85 8.72
C ARG A 210 -12.80 6.02 9.69
N GLN A 211 -12.00 7.07 9.52
CA GLN A 211 -10.72 7.29 10.21
C GLN A 211 -10.75 8.56 11.09
N SER A 212 -11.87 8.81 11.75
CA SER A 212 -12.11 9.99 12.58
C SER A 212 -11.01 10.23 13.63
N LEU A 213 -10.46 9.16 14.22
CA LEU A 213 -9.35 9.23 15.17
C LEU A 213 -8.10 9.88 14.54
N ASN A 214 -7.73 9.50 13.32
CA ASN A 214 -6.56 10.07 12.65
C ASN A 214 -6.83 11.50 12.17
N VAL A 215 -8.05 11.84 11.77
CA VAL A 215 -8.45 13.24 11.49
C VAL A 215 -8.24 14.11 12.73
N PHE A 216 -8.70 13.65 13.89
CA PHE A 216 -8.50 14.36 15.14
C PHE A 216 -7.02 14.51 15.50
N ARG A 217 -6.21 13.44 15.38
CA ARG A 217 -4.77 13.48 15.63
C ARG A 217 -4.05 14.50 14.74
N MET A 218 -4.38 14.56 13.45
CA MET A 218 -3.79 15.55 12.54
C MET A 218 -4.11 16.99 12.97
N ARG A 219 -5.36 17.28 13.33
CA ARG A 219 -5.77 18.60 13.83
C ARG A 219 -5.09 18.97 15.15
N LEU A 220 -4.94 18.00 16.06
CA LEU A 220 -4.23 18.17 17.32
C LEU A 220 -2.76 18.55 17.10
N LEU A 221 -2.14 18.04 16.04
CA LEU A 221 -0.78 18.37 15.60
C LEU A 221 -0.70 19.71 14.83
N GLY A 222 -1.81 20.44 14.71
CA GLY A 222 -1.86 21.76 14.05
C GLY A 222 -1.98 21.70 12.52
N ALA A 223 -2.22 20.53 11.93
CA ALA A 223 -2.46 20.43 10.49
C ALA A 223 -3.90 20.82 10.12
N GLU A 224 -4.04 21.52 8.99
CA GLU A 224 -5.33 21.73 8.34
C GLU A 224 -5.73 20.44 7.60
N VAL A 225 -6.86 19.83 7.96
CA VAL A 225 -7.38 18.64 7.25
C VAL A 225 -8.49 19.07 6.30
N ARG A 226 -8.21 19.07 5.00
CA ARG A 226 -9.12 19.50 3.93
C ARG A 226 -9.93 18.31 3.38
N PRO A 227 -11.27 18.35 3.47
CA PRO A 227 -12.12 17.29 2.94
C PRO A 227 -12.14 17.32 1.41
N VAL A 228 -12.09 16.13 0.81
CA VAL A 228 -12.25 15.93 -0.64
C VAL A 228 -13.53 15.15 -0.90
N ALA A 229 -14.52 15.85 -1.46
CA ALA A 229 -15.85 15.32 -1.77
C ALA A 229 -16.05 15.04 -3.28
N SER A 230 -15.01 15.22 -4.09
CA SER A 230 -15.01 14.91 -5.52
C SER A 230 -14.81 13.41 -5.75
N GLY A 231 -15.34 12.92 -6.88
CA GLY A 231 -15.15 11.53 -7.32
C GLY A 231 -15.72 10.51 -6.34
N THR A 232 -14.88 9.55 -5.93
CA THR A 232 -15.25 8.52 -4.95
C THR A 232 -15.14 8.95 -3.50
N CYS A 233 -14.53 10.11 -3.26
CA CYS A 233 -14.21 10.64 -1.94
C CYS A 233 -13.25 9.74 -1.15
N THR A 234 -12.23 9.19 -1.83
CA THR A 234 -11.20 8.32 -1.23
C THR A 234 -9.77 8.82 -1.53
N LEU A 235 -8.75 8.02 -1.20
CA LEU A 235 -7.33 8.30 -1.42
C LEU A 235 -7.01 8.81 -2.84
N LYS A 236 -7.56 8.19 -3.90
CA LYS A 236 -7.33 8.60 -5.30
C LYS A 236 -7.69 10.08 -5.52
N ASP A 237 -8.85 10.49 -5.03
CA ASP A 237 -9.34 11.85 -5.19
C ASP A 237 -8.51 12.83 -4.34
N ALA A 238 -8.13 12.42 -3.12
CA ALA A 238 -7.24 13.19 -2.27
C ALA A 238 -5.86 13.45 -2.89
N THR A 239 -5.27 12.44 -3.55
CA THR A 239 -4.02 12.61 -4.33
C THR A 239 -4.21 13.63 -5.46
N SER A 240 -5.34 13.55 -6.17
CA SER A 240 -5.65 14.48 -7.26
C SER A 240 -5.76 15.93 -6.77
N GLU A 241 -6.44 16.18 -5.64
CA GLU A 241 -6.52 17.53 -5.06
C GLU A 241 -5.17 18.03 -4.53
N ALA A 242 -4.37 17.16 -3.90
CA ALA A 242 -3.03 17.52 -3.43
C ALA A 242 -2.12 17.95 -4.61
N LEU A 243 -2.17 17.23 -5.73
CA LEU A 243 -1.45 17.61 -6.95
C LEU A 243 -1.93 18.95 -7.52
N ARG A 244 -3.25 19.23 -7.52
CA ARG A 244 -3.81 20.52 -7.97
C ARG A 244 -3.40 21.68 -7.08
N ASP A 245 -3.39 21.49 -5.76
CA ASP A 245 -2.83 22.47 -4.83
C ASP A 245 -1.37 22.74 -5.15
N TRP A 246 -0.59 21.66 -5.36
CA TRP A 246 0.83 21.80 -5.63
C TRP A 246 1.11 22.61 -6.88
N VAL A 247 0.37 22.37 -7.97
CA VAL A 247 0.45 23.16 -9.22
C VAL A 247 0.23 24.64 -8.94
N THR A 248 -0.69 24.98 -8.04
CA THR A 248 -1.08 26.37 -7.75
C THR A 248 -0.10 27.06 -6.79
N ASN A 249 0.54 26.32 -5.89
CA ASN A 249 1.35 26.84 -4.79
C ASN A 249 2.80 26.35 -4.81
N VAL A 250 3.32 26.08 -6.01
CA VAL A 250 4.57 25.36 -6.29
C VAL A 250 5.82 26.01 -5.66
N GLU A 251 5.88 27.34 -5.63
CA GLU A 251 7.02 28.09 -5.10
C GLU A 251 7.15 27.90 -3.58
N GLY A 252 6.05 28.05 -2.84
CA GLY A 252 6.04 28.05 -1.37
C GLY A 252 5.78 26.69 -0.72
N SER A 253 5.32 25.68 -1.49
CA SER A 253 4.85 24.40 -0.96
C SER A 253 5.69 23.22 -1.40
N HIS A 254 6.04 22.35 -0.46
CA HIS A 254 6.54 21.01 -0.76
C HIS A 254 5.41 19.99 -0.65
N TYR A 255 5.27 19.12 -1.65
CA TYR A 255 4.36 17.99 -1.60
C TYR A 255 5.08 16.76 -1.03
N ILE A 256 4.66 16.29 0.15
CA ILE A 256 5.14 15.03 0.70
C ILE A 256 4.24 13.89 0.22
N LEU A 257 4.65 13.23 -0.86
CA LEU A 257 3.96 12.07 -1.42
C LEU A 257 4.15 10.84 -0.53
N GLY A 258 3.06 10.13 -0.23
CA GLY A 258 3.03 9.12 0.83
C GLY A 258 3.47 7.70 0.47
N SER A 259 3.86 7.42 -0.77
CA SER A 259 4.28 6.09 -1.21
C SER A 259 5.26 6.13 -2.37
N VAL A 260 5.78 4.98 -2.81
CA VAL A 260 6.73 4.87 -3.94
C VAL A 260 6.04 5.01 -5.30
N ALA A 261 5.03 5.88 -5.39
CA ALA A 261 4.26 6.19 -6.57
C ALA A 261 4.51 7.65 -6.98
N GLY A 262 3.85 8.10 -8.04
CA GLY A 262 3.96 9.46 -8.51
C GLY A 262 5.16 9.70 -9.44
N PRO A 263 5.32 10.93 -9.95
CA PRO A 263 6.37 11.25 -10.91
C PRO A 263 7.75 11.17 -10.26
N HIS A 264 8.78 10.87 -11.06
CA HIS A 264 10.16 11.05 -10.62
C HIS A 264 10.38 12.51 -10.14
N PRO A 265 11.02 12.74 -8.98
CA PRO A 265 11.84 11.80 -8.20
C PRO A 265 11.13 11.07 -7.03
N PHE A 266 9.81 11.20 -6.86
CA PHE A 266 9.13 10.67 -5.67
C PHE A 266 9.32 9.17 -5.43
N PRO A 267 9.16 8.26 -6.42
CA PRO A 267 9.37 6.83 -6.20
C PRO A 267 10.75 6.51 -5.60
N GLN A 268 11.80 7.17 -6.12
CA GLN A 268 13.16 7.00 -5.64
C GLN A 268 13.34 7.58 -4.23
N ILE A 269 12.90 8.82 -3.99
CA ILE A 269 13.02 9.48 -2.69
C ILE A 269 12.35 8.66 -1.59
N VAL A 270 11.12 8.23 -1.85
CA VAL A 270 10.32 7.49 -0.85
C VAL A 270 10.95 6.13 -0.57
N ARG A 271 11.45 5.43 -1.61
CA ARG A 271 12.18 4.16 -1.44
C ARG A 271 13.41 4.35 -0.58
N ASP A 272 14.24 5.34 -0.88
CA ASP A 272 15.52 5.55 -0.20
C ASP A 272 15.33 5.91 1.28
N PHE A 273 14.31 6.72 1.60
CA PHE A 273 13.94 7.01 2.99
C PHE A 273 13.27 5.83 3.71
N GLN A 274 12.69 4.88 2.98
CA GLN A 274 12.16 3.64 3.55
C GLN A 274 13.20 2.50 3.62
N ALA A 275 14.30 2.59 2.87
CA ALA A 275 15.32 1.53 2.78
C ALA A 275 16.03 1.26 4.12
N VAL A 276 15.88 2.14 5.12
CA VAL A 276 16.29 1.88 6.50
C VAL A 276 15.69 0.58 7.06
N ILE A 277 14.49 0.18 6.62
CA ILE A 277 13.83 -1.06 7.04
C ILE A 277 14.66 -2.28 6.64
N GLY A 278 15.02 -2.37 5.35
CA GLY A 278 15.86 -3.45 4.82
C GLY A 278 17.28 -3.42 5.36
N ARG A 279 17.91 -2.23 5.48
CA ARG A 279 19.26 -2.08 6.05
C ARG A 279 19.34 -2.62 7.48
N GLU A 280 18.38 -2.26 8.32
CA GLU A 280 18.31 -2.80 9.68
C GLU A 280 18.06 -4.30 9.69
N LEU A 281 17.15 -4.78 8.85
CA LEU A 281 16.87 -6.21 8.76
C LEU A 281 18.12 -7.01 8.40
N ARG A 282 18.94 -6.56 7.45
CA ARG A 282 20.18 -7.27 7.07
C ARG A 282 21.10 -7.46 8.28
N GLY A 283 21.30 -6.41 9.08
CA GLY A 283 22.11 -6.49 10.30
C GLY A 283 21.47 -7.40 11.36
N GLN A 284 20.17 -7.27 11.57
CA GLN A 284 19.41 -8.07 12.56
C GLN A 284 19.35 -9.55 12.19
N ALA A 285 19.22 -9.89 10.91
CA ALA A 285 19.24 -11.26 10.40
C ALA A 285 20.61 -11.92 10.59
N ALA A 286 21.68 -11.18 10.29
CA ALA A 286 23.05 -11.63 10.54
C ALA A 286 23.30 -11.89 12.04
N GLU A 287 22.77 -11.05 12.92
CA GLU A 287 22.86 -11.27 14.37
C GLU A 287 22.02 -12.46 14.85
N ALA A 288 20.79 -12.60 14.36
CA ALA A 288 19.84 -13.60 14.84
C ALA A 288 20.13 -15.02 14.34
N TRP A 289 20.60 -15.19 13.10
CA TRP A 289 20.87 -16.51 12.53
C TRP A 289 22.09 -16.57 11.60
N GLY A 290 22.94 -15.55 11.57
CA GLY A 290 24.22 -15.59 10.84
C GLY A 290 24.11 -15.51 9.33
N GLY A 291 22.96 -15.10 8.77
CA GLY A 291 22.73 -15.13 7.33
C GLY A 291 21.63 -14.20 6.84
N LEU A 292 21.19 -14.43 5.60
CA LEU A 292 20.08 -13.70 4.99
C LEU A 292 18.73 -14.36 5.34
N PRO A 293 17.62 -13.62 5.29
CA PRO A 293 16.29 -14.23 5.28
C PRO A 293 16.07 -15.01 3.97
N ASP A 294 15.23 -16.03 4.00
CA ASP A 294 14.88 -16.78 2.78
C ASP A 294 13.75 -16.10 2.01
N VAL A 295 12.78 -15.53 2.74
CA VAL A 295 11.60 -14.87 2.15
C VAL A 295 11.30 -13.57 2.87
N LEU A 296 11.07 -12.51 2.09
CA LEU A 296 10.56 -11.22 2.55
C LEU A 296 9.12 -11.05 2.09
N LEU A 297 8.22 -10.74 3.01
CA LEU A 297 6.78 -10.62 2.76
C LEU A 297 6.25 -9.27 3.22
N ALA A 298 5.55 -8.54 2.36
CA ALA A 298 5.03 -7.21 2.67
C ALA A 298 3.75 -6.89 1.89
N CYS A 299 2.87 -6.07 2.47
CA CYS A 299 1.65 -5.63 1.80
C CYS A 299 1.96 -4.53 0.77
N VAL A 300 1.20 -4.48 -0.32
CA VAL A 300 1.41 -3.58 -1.46
C VAL A 300 0.11 -2.85 -1.79
N GLY A 301 0.02 -1.59 -1.34
CA GLY A 301 -0.87 -0.59 -1.93
C GLY A 301 -0.06 0.22 -2.94
N GLY A 302 0.35 1.44 -2.58
CA GLY A 302 1.38 2.17 -3.35
C GLY A 302 2.77 1.51 -3.30
N GLY A 303 3.09 0.77 -2.23
CA GLY A 303 4.26 -0.11 -2.14
C GLY A 303 5.42 0.33 -1.23
N SER A 304 5.32 1.47 -0.54
CA SER A 304 6.47 2.04 0.18
C SER A 304 7.07 1.18 1.28
N ASN A 305 6.25 0.45 2.05
CA ASN A 305 6.76 -0.45 3.09
C ASN A 305 7.48 -1.66 2.47
N ALA A 306 6.92 -2.20 1.38
CA ALA A 306 7.47 -3.34 0.68
C ALA A 306 8.80 -2.99 0.01
N MET A 307 8.88 -1.86 -0.70
CA MET A 307 10.16 -1.38 -1.23
C MET A 307 11.18 -1.07 -0.13
N GLY A 308 10.76 -0.48 0.99
CA GLY A 308 11.67 -0.27 2.13
C GLY A 308 12.28 -1.57 2.66
N LEU A 309 11.49 -2.66 2.69
CA LEU A 309 11.95 -3.98 3.10
C LEU A 309 12.81 -4.65 2.01
N PHE A 310 12.39 -4.56 0.74
CA PHE A 310 12.98 -5.33 -0.37
C PHE A 310 14.25 -4.71 -0.91
N HIS A 311 14.37 -3.38 -0.95
CA HIS A 311 15.39 -2.67 -1.72
C HIS A 311 16.81 -3.16 -1.43
N GLU A 312 17.12 -3.36 -0.14
CA GLU A 312 18.42 -3.85 0.32
C GLU A 312 18.77 -5.24 -0.24
N PHE A 313 17.76 -6.07 -0.53
CA PHE A 313 17.91 -7.48 -0.94
C PHE A 313 17.63 -7.72 -2.43
N VAL A 314 17.39 -6.67 -3.22
CA VAL A 314 17.12 -6.81 -4.67
C VAL A 314 18.27 -7.52 -5.40
N GLY A 315 19.52 -7.29 -4.99
CA GLY A 315 20.70 -7.98 -5.55
C GLY A 315 20.90 -9.43 -5.05
N ASP A 316 20.26 -9.83 -3.95
CA ASP A 316 20.43 -11.15 -3.37
C ASP A 316 19.45 -12.15 -4.00
N ALA A 317 19.87 -12.82 -5.08
CA ALA A 317 19.03 -13.76 -5.82
C ALA A 317 18.47 -14.93 -4.97
N SER A 318 19.13 -15.26 -3.85
CA SER A 318 18.66 -16.29 -2.90
C SER A 318 17.47 -15.84 -2.05
N VAL A 319 17.20 -14.54 -1.95
CA VAL A 319 16.12 -13.98 -1.13
C VAL A 319 14.87 -13.78 -1.99
N ARG A 320 13.79 -14.47 -1.66
CA ARG A 320 12.50 -14.31 -2.33
C ARG A 320 11.80 -13.04 -1.84
N LEU A 321 11.28 -12.24 -2.77
CA LEU A 321 10.58 -10.99 -2.48
C LEU A 321 9.11 -11.16 -2.83
N VAL A 322 8.21 -11.11 -1.85
CA VAL A 322 6.80 -11.40 -2.02
C VAL A 322 5.95 -10.20 -1.59
N GLY A 323 5.32 -9.53 -2.55
CA GLY A 323 4.33 -8.48 -2.31
C GLY A 323 2.91 -9.05 -2.22
N VAL A 324 2.06 -8.48 -1.36
CA VAL A 324 0.67 -8.93 -1.21
C VAL A 324 -0.30 -7.77 -1.43
N GLU A 325 -1.15 -7.91 -2.45
CA GLU A 325 -2.19 -6.93 -2.80
C GLU A 325 -3.54 -7.26 -2.14
N ALA A 326 -4.42 -6.27 -2.05
CA ALA A 326 -5.78 -6.51 -1.56
C ALA A 326 -6.68 -7.04 -2.68
N ALA A 327 -7.20 -8.26 -2.51
CA ALA A 327 -8.20 -8.86 -3.38
C ALA A 327 -9.64 -8.38 -3.05
N GLY A 328 -9.83 -7.59 -2.00
CA GLY A 328 -11.15 -7.08 -1.58
C GLY A 328 -12.14 -8.23 -1.33
N HIS A 329 -13.27 -8.21 -2.03
CA HIS A 329 -14.27 -9.28 -1.99
C HIS A 329 -13.91 -10.51 -2.85
N GLY A 330 -12.77 -10.48 -3.54
CA GLY A 330 -12.24 -11.55 -4.37
C GLY A 330 -11.92 -11.11 -5.79
N LEU A 331 -10.90 -11.74 -6.39
CA LEU A 331 -10.41 -11.42 -7.75
C LEU A 331 -11.42 -11.67 -8.87
N ALA A 332 -12.46 -12.47 -8.62
CA ALA A 332 -13.53 -12.72 -9.58
C ALA A 332 -14.62 -11.61 -9.59
N THR A 333 -14.51 -10.64 -8.68
CA THR A 333 -15.44 -9.51 -8.55
C THR A 333 -14.80 -8.23 -9.10
N ASP A 334 -15.57 -7.15 -9.19
CA ASP A 334 -15.06 -5.80 -9.48
C ASP A 334 -14.59 -5.05 -8.21
N LYS A 335 -14.63 -5.70 -7.04
CA LYS A 335 -14.30 -5.11 -5.73
C LYS A 335 -12.96 -5.65 -5.22
N HIS A 336 -11.88 -5.13 -5.78
CA HIS A 336 -10.51 -5.43 -5.36
C HIS A 336 -9.56 -4.24 -5.56
N ALA A 337 -8.35 -4.32 -5.02
CA ALA A 337 -7.24 -3.41 -5.31
C ALA A 337 -5.97 -4.16 -5.78
N ALA A 338 -6.14 -5.36 -6.35
CA ALA A 338 -5.08 -6.22 -6.87
C ALA A 338 -4.51 -5.72 -8.22
N THR A 339 -3.78 -4.61 -8.16
CA THR A 339 -3.33 -3.81 -9.31
C THR A 339 -2.32 -4.53 -10.21
N LEU A 340 -1.30 -5.17 -9.64
CA LEU A 340 -0.33 -5.97 -10.37
C LEU A 340 -0.94 -7.28 -10.88
N THR A 341 -1.92 -7.82 -10.16
CA THR A 341 -2.57 -9.08 -10.52
C THR A 341 -3.52 -8.91 -11.72
N LEU A 342 -4.39 -7.89 -11.70
CA LEU A 342 -5.48 -7.71 -12.68
C LEU A 342 -5.39 -6.42 -13.49
N GLY A 343 -4.51 -5.49 -13.11
CA GLY A 343 -4.35 -4.22 -13.79
C GLY A 343 -3.61 -4.34 -15.13
N ARG A 344 -3.61 -3.23 -15.86
CA ARG A 344 -2.92 -3.07 -17.15
C ARG A 344 -1.98 -1.87 -17.07
N VAL A 345 -0.97 -1.84 -17.92
CA VAL A 345 -0.05 -0.71 -17.97
C VAL A 345 -0.81 0.57 -18.35
N GLY A 346 -0.61 1.63 -17.59
CA GLY A 346 -1.25 2.92 -17.79
C GLY A 346 -0.52 4.02 -17.03
N VAL A 347 -1.02 5.25 -17.16
CA VAL A 347 -0.46 6.43 -16.50
C VAL A 347 -1.45 6.92 -15.46
N LEU A 348 -1.02 6.99 -14.20
CA LEU A 348 -1.82 7.52 -13.11
C LEU A 348 -0.92 8.32 -12.16
N HIS A 349 -1.44 9.46 -11.70
CA HIS A 349 -0.81 10.33 -10.71
C HIS A 349 0.66 10.69 -11.01
N GLY A 350 1.05 10.80 -12.28
CA GLY A 350 2.38 11.26 -12.68
C GLY A 350 3.38 10.19 -13.09
N SER A 351 3.04 8.90 -13.03
CA SER A 351 3.93 7.81 -13.44
C SER A 351 3.24 6.79 -14.32
N MET A 352 4.02 6.15 -15.20
CA MET A 352 3.58 4.95 -15.91
C MET A 352 3.85 3.71 -15.04
N SER A 353 2.80 2.94 -14.76
CA SER A 353 2.84 1.72 -13.93
C SER A 353 1.70 0.77 -14.31
N TYR A 354 1.46 -0.28 -13.52
CA TYR A 354 0.19 -0.99 -13.57
C TYR A 354 -0.90 -0.17 -12.87
N VAL A 355 -2.09 -0.17 -13.47
CA VAL A 355 -3.29 0.49 -12.95
C VAL A 355 -4.53 -0.37 -13.22
N ILE A 356 -5.52 -0.29 -12.35
CA ILE A 356 -6.84 -0.88 -12.58
C ILE A 356 -7.65 0.10 -13.43
N GLN A 357 -7.92 -0.29 -14.68
CA GLN A 357 -8.61 0.55 -15.66
C GLN A 357 -9.51 -0.29 -16.58
N ASP A 358 -10.58 0.32 -17.07
CA ASP A 358 -11.50 -0.27 -18.04
C ASP A 358 -10.90 -0.32 -19.46
N PRO A 359 -11.58 -0.91 -20.47
CA PRO A 359 -11.06 -0.98 -21.84
C PRO A 359 -10.79 0.38 -22.50
N ASP A 360 -11.44 1.45 -22.04
CA ASP A 360 -11.30 2.81 -22.55
C ASP A 360 -10.21 3.62 -21.80
N GLY A 361 -9.55 2.99 -20.82
CA GLY A 361 -8.49 3.60 -20.03
C GLY A 361 -8.99 4.45 -18.86
N GLN A 362 -10.26 4.35 -18.49
CA GLN A 362 -10.78 5.02 -17.30
C GLN A 362 -10.39 4.23 -16.05
N ILE A 363 -9.94 4.95 -15.01
CA ILE A 363 -9.53 4.34 -13.75
C ILE A 363 -10.76 3.78 -13.03
N VAL A 364 -10.76 2.46 -12.81
CA VAL A 364 -11.79 1.77 -12.04
C VAL A 364 -11.49 1.96 -10.56
N ASP A 365 -12.53 2.17 -9.79
CA ASP A 365 -12.39 2.42 -8.36
C ASP A 365 -12.00 1.13 -7.63
N PRO A 366 -10.93 1.17 -6.82
CA PRO A 366 -10.49 0.00 -6.08
C PRO A 366 -11.44 -0.30 -4.92
N HIS A 367 -11.27 -1.48 -4.33
CA HIS A 367 -11.89 -1.81 -3.06
C HIS A 367 -10.97 -2.66 -2.18
N SER A 368 -10.87 -2.27 -0.91
CA SER A 368 -10.36 -3.09 0.18
C SER A 368 -10.98 -2.63 1.49
N ILE A 369 -11.10 -3.54 2.46
CA ILE A 369 -11.37 -3.20 3.86
C ILE A 369 -10.26 -2.31 4.43
N SER A 370 -9.04 -2.43 3.92
CA SER A 370 -7.89 -1.65 4.36
C SER A 370 -7.70 -0.39 3.49
N ALA A 371 -8.01 0.77 4.07
CA ALA A 371 -7.88 2.06 3.36
C ALA A 371 -6.44 2.38 2.90
N GLY A 372 -5.40 1.76 3.47
CA GLY A 372 -4.02 1.92 3.01
C GLY A 372 -3.66 1.10 1.77
N LEU A 373 -4.47 0.09 1.43
CA LEU A 373 -4.33 -0.74 0.22
C LEU A 373 -5.38 -0.39 -0.85
N ASP A 374 -6.38 0.42 -0.52
CA ASP A 374 -7.46 0.86 -1.41
C ASP A 374 -6.99 1.91 -2.44
N TYR A 375 -6.12 1.48 -3.36
CA TYR A 375 -5.50 2.33 -4.38
C TYR A 375 -5.43 1.59 -5.72
N PRO A 376 -5.83 2.21 -6.86
CA PRO A 376 -5.91 1.50 -8.14
C PRO A 376 -4.60 1.50 -8.92
N GLY A 377 -3.51 2.01 -8.34
CA GLY A 377 -2.18 2.05 -8.94
C GLY A 377 -1.15 1.35 -8.07
N VAL A 378 0.09 1.30 -8.54
CA VAL A 378 1.22 0.74 -7.77
C VAL A 378 2.51 1.45 -8.16
N GLY A 379 3.50 1.48 -7.26
CA GLY A 379 4.80 2.09 -7.57
C GLY A 379 5.50 1.48 -8.79
N PRO A 380 6.18 2.29 -9.63
CA PRO A 380 6.78 1.82 -10.87
C PRO A 380 7.93 0.81 -10.66
N GLU A 381 8.64 0.87 -9.54
CA GLU A 381 9.69 -0.11 -9.22
C GLU A 381 9.10 -1.48 -8.90
N HIS A 382 7.93 -1.56 -8.26
CA HIS A 382 7.20 -2.82 -8.08
C HIS A 382 6.79 -3.43 -9.43
N ALA A 383 6.23 -2.60 -10.32
CA ALA A 383 5.87 -3.00 -11.67
C ALA A 383 7.08 -3.54 -12.44
N TYR A 384 8.22 -2.87 -12.31
CA TYR A 384 9.49 -3.34 -12.87
C TYR A 384 9.93 -4.69 -12.29
N LEU A 385 9.95 -4.82 -10.96
CA LEU A 385 10.40 -6.06 -10.30
C LEU A 385 9.49 -7.26 -10.61
N ARG A 386 8.19 -7.01 -10.82
CA ARG A 386 7.25 -8.03 -11.31
C ARG A 386 7.60 -8.49 -12.72
N ASP A 387 7.68 -7.56 -13.67
CA ASP A 387 7.94 -7.88 -15.08
C ASP A 387 9.33 -8.51 -15.26
N ALA A 388 10.30 -8.15 -14.43
CA ALA A 388 11.64 -8.74 -14.41
C ALA A 388 11.71 -10.11 -13.70
N GLY A 389 10.62 -10.58 -13.10
CA GLY A 389 10.58 -11.83 -12.34
C GLY A 389 11.40 -11.81 -11.04
N ARG A 390 11.83 -10.63 -10.56
CA ARG A 390 12.62 -10.49 -9.34
C ARG A 390 11.75 -10.54 -8.07
N ALA A 391 10.52 -10.07 -8.15
CA ALA A 391 9.54 -10.13 -7.06
C ALA A 391 8.26 -10.82 -7.50
N GLU A 392 7.72 -11.63 -6.59
CA GLU A 392 6.45 -12.34 -6.71
C GLU A 392 5.34 -11.49 -6.09
N TYR A 393 4.11 -11.56 -6.62
CA TYR A 393 2.97 -10.82 -6.08
C TYR A 393 1.76 -11.75 -5.92
N GLY A 394 1.27 -11.84 -4.69
CA GLY A 394 0.04 -12.54 -4.32
C GLY A 394 -1.07 -11.56 -3.95
N SER A 395 -2.26 -12.09 -3.64
CA SER A 395 -3.38 -11.27 -3.18
C SER A 395 -4.19 -11.97 -2.11
N VAL A 396 -4.83 -11.18 -1.25
CA VAL A 396 -5.58 -11.64 -0.07
C VAL A 396 -6.91 -10.91 0.01
N THR A 397 -7.99 -11.63 0.29
CA THR A 397 -9.34 -11.06 0.46
C THR A 397 -9.51 -10.38 1.82
N ASP A 398 -10.51 -9.51 1.92
CA ASP A 398 -10.82 -8.80 3.17
C ASP A 398 -11.12 -9.76 4.33
N ALA A 399 -11.80 -10.89 4.05
CA ALA A 399 -12.10 -11.92 5.05
C ALA A 399 -10.81 -12.58 5.58
N GLN A 400 -9.90 -12.97 4.70
CA GLN A 400 -8.61 -13.55 5.08
C GLN A 400 -7.75 -12.55 5.88
N ALA A 401 -7.76 -11.26 5.49
CA ALA A 401 -7.05 -10.22 6.25
C ALA A 401 -7.63 -10.05 7.66
N LEU A 402 -8.95 -10.10 7.83
CA LEU A 402 -9.61 -10.06 9.15
C LEU A 402 -9.29 -11.29 10.01
N GLU A 403 -9.18 -12.47 9.40
CA GLU A 403 -8.77 -13.69 10.08
C GLU A 403 -7.32 -13.58 10.59
N ALA A 404 -6.40 -13.11 9.74
CA ALA A 404 -5.00 -12.91 10.11
C ALA A 404 -4.81 -11.80 11.16
N PHE A 405 -5.60 -10.73 11.09
CA PHE A 405 -5.64 -9.67 12.11
C PHE A 405 -5.92 -10.27 13.50
N GLN A 406 -6.94 -11.14 13.58
CA GLN A 406 -7.30 -11.80 14.83
C GLN A 406 -6.28 -12.87 15.23
N LEU A 407 -5.75 -13.62 14.26
CA LEU A 407 -4.79 -14.69 14.51
C LEU A 407 -3.53 -14.13 15.19
N LEU A 408 -2.92 -13.08 14.63
CA LEU A 408 -1.74 -12.46 15.24
C LEU A 408 -2.06 -11.87 16.61
N SER A 409 -3.23 -11.23 16.74
CA SER A 409 -3.68 -10.66 18.02
C SER A 409 -3.79 -11.74 19.12
N ARG A 410 -4.36 -12.91 18.80
CA ARG A 410 -4.52 -14.03 19.74
C ARG A 410 -3.23 -14.79 20.01
N LEU A 411 -2.38 -14.97 19.00
CA LEU A 411 -1.17 -15.77 19.13
C LEU A 411 -0.03 -14.97 19.76
N GLU A 412 0.19 -13.72 19.34
CA GLU A 412 1.37 -12.95 19.74
C GLU A 412 1.05 -11.69 20.56
N GLY A 413 -0.24 -11.39 20.81
CA GLY A 413 -0.62 -10.18 21.53
C GLY A 413 -0.28 -8.89 20.78
N ILE A 414 -0.11 -8.99 19.46
CA ILE A 414 0.18 -7.86 18.58
C ILE A 414 -1.07 -7.61 17.74
N ILE A 415 -1.62 -6.40 17.83
CA ILE A 415 -2.76 -5.98 16.99
C ILE A 415 -2.19 -5.31 15.73
N PRO A 416 -2.12 -6.00 14.58
CA PRO A 416 -1.53 -5.46 13.37
C PRO A 416 -2.49 -4.48 12.69
N ALA A 417 -1.96 -3.57 11.87
CA ALA A 417 -2.82 -2.84 10.93
C ALA A 417 -3.48 -3.79 9.93
N LEU A 418 -4.68 -3.47 9.43
CA LEU A 418 -5.33 -4.27 8.39
C LEU A 418 -4.48 -4.40 7.13
N GLU A 419 -3.66 -3.39 6.81
CA GLU A 419 -2.67 -3.43 5.73
C GLU A 419 -1.66 -4.57 5.97
N SER A 420 -1.01 -4.57 7.15
CA SER A 420 -0.06 -5.61 7.55
C SER A 420 -0.72 -7.00 7.61
N SER A 421 -2.00 -7.05 7.97
CA SER A 421 -2.79 -8.28 8.05
C SER A 421 -2.94 -8.96 6.70
N HIS A 422 -2.91 -8.23 5.58
CA HIS A 422 -2.89 -8.84 4.25
C HIS A 422 -1.59 -9.63 4.03
N ALA A 423 -0.44 -9.07 4.41
CA ALA A 423 0.83 -9.79 4.32
C ALA A 423 0.82 -11.04 5.21
N LEU A 424 0.29 -10.94 6.43
CA LEU A 424 0.17 -12.05 7.37
C LEU A 424 -0.77 -13.15 6.87
N ALA A 425 -1.91 -12.80 6.30
CA ALA A 425 -2.87 -13.76 5.75
C ALA A 425 -2.29 -14.57 4.58
N TYR A 426 -1.37 -14.00 3.82
CA TYR A 426 -0.72 -14.73 2.72
C TYR A 426 0.17 -15.89 3.21
N LEU A 427 0.52 -15.91 4.49
CA LEU A 427 1.25 -17.04 5.09
C LEU A 427 0.47 -18.37 4.95
N ASP A 428 -0.86 -18.36 4.99
CA ASP A 428 -1.68 -19.57 4.75
C ASP A 428 -1.43 -20.18 3.37
N THR A 429 -1.14 -19.35 2.38
CA THR A 429 -0.80 -19.80 1.02
C THR A 429 0.69 -20.15 0.90
N LEU A 430 1.55 -19.36 1.54
CA LEU A 430 3.00 -19.46 1.38
C LEU A 430 3.60 -20.62 2.20
N CYS A 431 3.32 -20.69 3.51
CA CYS A 431 3.95 -21.61 4.45
C CYS A 431 3.87 -23.09 4.04
N PRO A 432 2.74 -23.61 3.50
CA PRO A 432 2.66 -25.00 3.04
C PRO A 432 3.71 -25.36 1.98
N THR A 433 4.18 -24.38 1.20
CA THR A 433 5.15 -24.56 0.11
C THR A 433 6.61 -24.50 0.57
N LEU A 434 6.88 -24.09 1.82
CA LEU A 434 8.22 -23.82 2.29
C LEU A 434 8.88 -25.05 2.94
N ALA A 435 10.20 -25.14 2.80
CA ALA A 435 10.99 -26.17 3.46
C ALA A 435 11.04 -25.94 4.98
N HIS A 436 11.46 -26.96 5.72
CA HIS A 436 11.71 -26.81 7.15
C HIS A 436 12.83 -25.80 7.39
N GLY A 437 12.64 -24.94 8.39
CA GLY A 437 13.67 -23.97 8.83
C GLY A 437 13.75 -22.72 7.97
N THR A 438 12.95 -22.60 6.91
CA THR A 438 12.88 -21.39 6.08
C THR A 438 12.53 -20.16 6.93
N ARG A 439 13.38 -19.13 6.88
CA ARG A 439 13.24 -17.85 7.59
C ARG A 439 12.36 -16.89 6.80
N VAL A 440 11.11 -16.74 7.21
CA VAL A 440 10.15 -15.80 6.58
C VAL A 440 10.08 -14.53 7.41
N VAL A 441 10.42 -13.39 6.82
CA VAL A 441 10.30 -12.08 7.47
C VAL A 441 9.10 -11.33 6.89
N VAL A 442 8.11 -11.05 7.74
CA VAL A 442 6.92 -10.27 7.40
C VAL A 442 7.10 -8.83 7.88
N ASN A 443 6.85 -7.85 7.01
CA ASN A 443 6.82 -6.45 7.42
C ASN A 443 5.54 -6.15 8.20
N CYS A 444 5.63 -5.99 9.51
CA CYS A 444 4.53 -5.47 10.33
C CYS A 444 4.48 -3.95 10.16
N SER A 445 3.99 -3.51 9.01
CA SER A 445 4.13 -2.14 8.48
C SER A 445 3.52 -1.03 9.34
N GLY A 446 2.66 -1.38 10.29
CA GLY A 446 1.93 -0.48 11.17
C GLY A 446 1.04 -1.24 12.17
N ARG A 447 0.65 -0.55 13.24
CA ARG A 447 -0.25 -1.05 14.30
C ARG A 447 -1.73 -0.82 14.01
N GLY A 448 -2.57 -1.69 14.54
CA GLY A 448 -4.00 -1.77 14.25
C GLY A 448 -4.91 -0.89 15.11
N ASP A 449 -4.39 -0.02 15.99
CA ASP A 449 -5.23 0.85 16.83
C ASP A 449 -6.26 1.65 16.01
N LYS A 450 -5.86 2.10 14.81
CA LYS A 450 -6.74 2.85 13.90
C LYS A 450 -7.88 2.01 13.32
N ASP A 451 -7.69 0.70 13.27
CA ASP A 451 -8.61 -0.23 12.59
C ASP A 451 -9.63 -0.83 13.54
N VAL A 452 -9.41 -0.77 14.87
CA VAL A 452 -10.29 -1.38 15.89
C VAL A 452 -11.75 -0.95 15.71
N GLN A 453 -12.03 0.34 15.49
CA GLN A 453 -13.40 0.82 15.32
C GLN A 453 -14.09 0.23 14.09
N GLN A 454 -13.34 0.05 13.00
CA GLN A 454 -13.85 -0.57 11.78
C GLN A 454 -14.07 -2.07 12.01
N VAL A 455 -13.09 -2.74 12.61
CA VAL A 455 -13.10 -4.19 12.85
C VAL A 455 -14.24 -4.62 13.80
N ILE A 456 -14.63 -3.79 14.77
CA ILE A 456 -15.80 -4.05 15.65
C ILE A 456 -17.08 -4.32 14.85
N GLN A 457 -17.23 -3.72 13.66
CA GLN A 457 -18.42 -3.91 12.82
C GLN A 457 -18.39 -5.23 12.04
N HIS A 458 -17.23 -5.88 11.98
CA HIS A 458 -17.00 -7.08 11.17
C HIS A 458 -16.76 -8.34 12.00
N LEU A 459 -16.41 -8.21 13.28
CA LEU A 459 -16.15 -9.32 14.18
C LEU A 459 -17.19 -9.39 15.30
N ASP A 460 -17.64 -10.60 15.59
CA ASP A 460 -18.47 -10.92 16.76
C ASP A 460 -17.55 -11.55 17.82
N LEU A 461 -16.99 -10.71 18.71
CA LEU A 461 -16.00 -11.11 19.74
C LEU A 461 -16.57 -11.06 21.15
#